data_AF-A0A286EWA4-F1
#
_entry.id   AF-A0A286EWA4-F1
#
_cell.length_a   1.000
_cell.length_b   1.000
_cell.length_c   1.000
_cell.angle_alpha   90.00
_cell.angle_beta   90.00
_cell.angle_gamma   90.00
#
_symmetry.space_group_name_H-M   'P 1'
#
loop_
_entity.id
_entity.type
_entity.pdbx_description
1 polymer ?
#
loop_
_entity_poly.entity_id
_entity_poly.type
_entity_poly.pdbx_seq_one_letter_code
_entity_poly.pdbx_strand_id
1 'polypeptide(L)'
;MAESSPPRKPGARHAAPRREADAAASSAGSRSAAGGSRLSRGWVTSAPVVITAIVVVALVALVGTRLRSFENGKSQQNASTSTKLAVSPSAAARPTPKPTAVPTPTPAPTPNLQALTQAAKLNAGQSVKAVMAKHPGIDVSVAALNLSTGASFRYGSTSGMVEGSIVKLDILLSGLADEDGLSSYQRSNAVPMIENSDNGAADSLFRSIGGNATMNAANKRFGLTSTDLDGSGQWGLSTTSAADQILLLKQLTGASSVLSAKEKSYALGLMSDVEKDQRWGVGAAADKGSSFVNKNGWLNVDNDGGLWLTNSNGIITVDGQKVLLSVLTQHNRSFGAGVSLVEALAKASAPGVIAAG
;
A
#
# COMPACT_ATOMS: atom_id res chain seq x y z
N MET A 1 65.86 -29.57 -4.21
CA MET A 1 66.29 -29.70 -2.80
C MET A 1 65.29 -30.59 -2.09
N ALA A 2 65.63 -31.87 -2.04
CA ALA A 2 64.93 -32.92 -1.31
C ALA A 2 66.02 -33.71 -0.55
N GLU A 3 65.56 -34.55 0.40
CA GLU A 3 66.28 -35.60 1.14
C GLU A 3 66.90 -35.23 2.49
N SER A 4 66.44 -35.89 3.56
CA SER A 4 67.06 -37.16 4.00
C SER A 4 66.30 -37.83 5.17
N SER A 5 65.89 -39.10 4.94
CA SER A 5 65.43 -40.13 5.91
C SER A 5 66.66 -40.91 6.49
N PRO A 6 66.63 -42.12 7.14
CA PRO A 6 65.57 -43.04 7.66
C PRO A 6 66.00 -43.72 9.03
N PRO A 7 65.77 -45.03 9.43
CA PRO A 7 64.78 -46.10 9.08
C PRO A 7 64.17 -47.00 10.24
N ARG A 8 63.09 -47.76 9.91
CA ARG A 8 62.73 -49.20 10.24
C ARG A 8 62.38 -49.66 11.69
N LYS A 9 61.50 -50.65 12.02
CA LYS A 9 60.99 -51.94 11.44
C LYS A 9 59.67 -52.45 12.20
N PRO A 10 59.06 -53.65 11.94
CA PRO A 10 57.60 -53.94 11.99
C PRO A 10 57.13 -55.08 12.95
N GLY A 11 55.81 -55.35 13.02
CA GLY A 11 55.30 -56.72 13.25
C GLY A 11 53.90 -56.94 13.87
N ALA A 12 53.13 -57.81 13.21
CA ALA A 12 52.13 -58.78 13.70
C ALA A 12 50.61 -58.46 13.74
N ARG A 13 49.87 -59.38 13.10
CA ARG A 13 48.42 -59.56 12.97
C ARG A 13 47.91 -60.54 14.03
N HIS A 14 46.64 -60.45 14.47
CA HIS A 14 45.58 -61.44 14.22
C HIS A 14 44.35 -61.32 15.15
N ALA A 15 43.18 -61.46 14.50
CA ALA A 15 41.96 -62.17 14.91
C ALA A 15 41.09 -61.67 16.09
N ALA A 16 39.84 -61.36 15.73
CA ALA A 16 38.66 -61.39 16.61
C ALA A 16 38.24 -62.85 16.92
N PRO A 17 37.33 -63.05 17.90
CA PRO A 17 35.96 -63.37 17.49
C PRO A 17 34.84 -62.76 18.37
N ARG A 18 33.62 -63.12 17.95
CA ARG A 18 32.27 -62.61 18.19
C ARG A 18 31.60 -63.02 19.53
N ARG A 19 30.55 -62.24 19.85
CA ARG A 19 29.22 -62.57 20.42
C ARG A 19 29.16 -63.27 21.79
N GLU A 20 28.42 -62.68 22.73
CA GLU A 20 27.05 -63.11 23.07
C GLU A 20 26.33 -62.11 23.98
N ALA A 21 25.01 -62.12 23.89
CA ALA A 21 24.06 -61.33 24.65
C ALA A 21 23.73 -62.03 25.98
N ASP A 22 23.30 -61.28 27.00
CA ASP A 22 21.95 -61.43 27.55
C ASP A 22 21.68 -60.52 28.76
N ALA A 23 20.55 -59.83 28.64
CA ALA A 23 19.44 -59.65 29.55
C ALA A 23 19.60 -59.53 31.10
N ALA A 24 18.81 -58.58 31.60
CA ALA A 24 17.91 -58.68 32.76
C ALA A 24 18.40 -58.21 34.15
N ALA A 25 17.89 -57.02 34.47
CA ALA A 25 16.92 -56.77 35.55
C ALA A 25 17.36 -56.74 37.03
N SER A 26 16.68 -55.81 37.70
CA SER A 26 16.19 -55.83 39.09
C SER A 26 16.85 -54.87 40.11
N SER A 27 16.15 -53.75 40.29
CA SER A 27 15.62 -53.23 41.57
C SER A 27 16.39 -53.42 42.88
N ALA A 28 16.80 -52.29 43.46
CA ALA A 28 16.66 -51.92 44.88
C ALA A 28 17.08 -50.43 44.97
N GLY A 29 16.45 -49.50 45.68
CA GLY A 29 15.69 -49.61 46.92
C GLY A 29 16.38 -48.74 47.99
N SER A 30 15.70 -47.67 48.43
CA SER A 30 15.89 -46.89 49.68
C SER A 30 17.20 -46.11 49.89
N ARG A 31 17.14 -44.76 49.89
CA ARG A 31 16.98 -43.84 51.05
C ARG A 31 18.18 -43.81 52.03
N SER A 32 18.93 -42.70 52.05
CA SER A 32 19.09 -41.82 53.23
C SER A 32 19.88 -40.57 52.87
N ALA A 33 19.63 -39.50 53.62
CA ALA A 33 20.01 -38.12 53.40
C ALA A 33 21.40 -37.77 53.97
N ALA A 34 22.10 -36.81 53.34
CA ALA A 34 22.56 -35.55 53.95
C ALA A 34 23.61 -34.85 53.07
N GLY A 35 23.44 -33.53 52.87
CA GLY A 35 24.58 -32.60 52.74
C GLY A 35 24.97 -32.10 51.34
N GLY A 36 24.39 -30.98 50.93
CA GLY A 36 25.20 -29.83 50.45
C GLY A 36 25.50 -29.66 48.96
N SER A 37 24.84 -28.65 48.34
CA SER A 37 25.29 -27.85 47.19
C SER A 37 25.23 -28.60 45.82
N ARG A 38 24.69 -28.12 44.70
CA ARG A 38 24.72 -26.82 44.01
C ARG A 38 23.72 -26.90 42.82
N LEU A 39 23.14 -25.75 42.46
CA LEU A 39 22.72 -25.33 41.10
C LEU A 39 21.50 -26.01 40.42
N SER A 40 20.36 -25.31 40.59
CA SER A 40 19.33 -24.94 39.59
C SER A 40 19.07 -25.86 38.39
N ARG A 41 17.91 -26.52 38.42
CA ARG A 41 17.13 -26.90 37.22
C ARG A 41 16.49 -25.67 36.62
N GLY A 42 16.66 -25.46 35.32
CA GLY A 42 15.81 -24.58 34.51
C GLY A 42 15.04 -25.44 33.50
N TRP A 43 13.76 -25.69 33.77
CA TRP A 43 12.80 -26.06 32.74
C TRP A 43 12.20 -24.74 32.23
N VAL A 44 12.40 -24.41 30.96
CA VAL A 44 11.71 -23.28 30.32
C VAL A 44 10.46 -23.85 29.68
N THR A 45 9.32 -23.66 30.34
CA THR A 45 8.01 -23.81 29.72
C THR A 45 7.73 -22.56 28.88
N SER A 46 7.54 -22.74 27.58
CA SER A 46 7.11 -21.67 26.67
C SER A 46 5.72 -21.18 27.08
N ALA A 47 5.63 -19.91 27.49
CA ALA A 47 4.35 -19.24 27.71
C ALA A 47 3.82 -18.68 26.38
N PRO A 48 2.49 -18.70 26.13
CA PRO A 48 1.91 -18.08 24.94
C PRO A 48 1.95 -16.55 25.07
N VAL A 49 2.41 -15.88 24.02
CA VAL A 49 2.39 -14.42 23.89
C VAL A 49 0.94 -13.99 23.61
N VAL A 50 0.36 -13.24 24.53
CA VAL A 50 -0.97 -12.62 24.38
C VAL A 50 -0.75 -11.21 23.83
N ILE A 51 -1.04 -11.00 22.55
CA ILE A 51 -0.99 -9.67 21.91
C ILE A 51 -2.33 -8.97 22.17
N THR A 52 -2.28 -7.79 22.80
CA THR A 52 -3.47 -7.00 23.12
C THR A 52 -3.66 -5.92 22.06
N ALA A 53 -4.59 -6.12 21.12
CA ALA A 53 -5.00 -5.06 20.20
C ALA A 53 -5.93 -4.08 20.93
N ILE A 54 -5.45 -2.87 21.22
CA ILE A 54 -6.28 -1.81 21.81
C ILE A 54 -7.14 -1.20 20.68
N VAL A 55 -8.45 -1.43 20.77
CA VAL A 55 -9.47 -0.83 19.91
C VAL A 55 -9.88 0.53 20.51
N VAL A 56 -9.71 1.61 19.75
CA VAL A 56 -10.27 2.93 20.10
C VAL A 56 -11.40 3.22 19.13
N VAL A 57 -12.64 3.13 19.60
CA VAL A 57 -13.85 3.58 18.87
C VAL A 57 -14.28 4.92 19.44
N ALA A 58 -14.29 5.97 18.61
CA ALA A 58 -14.88 7.25 18.97
C ALA A 58 -16.19 7.46 18.20
N LEU A 59 -17.32 7.26 18.88
CA LEU A 59 -18.66 7.60 18.39
C LEU A 59 -18.95 9.07 18.66
N VAL A 60 -19.20 9.86 17.61
CA VAL A 60 -19.91 11.15 17.72
C VAL A 60 -20.95 11.25 16.62
N ALA A 61 -22.22 11.15 17.02
CA ALA A 61 -23.37 11.55 16.22
C ALA A 61 -23.88 12.90 16.75
N LEU A 62 -24.00 13.92 15.89
CA LEU A 62 -25.17 14.81 15.96
C LEU A 62 -25.46 15.52 14.62
N VAL A 63 -26.77 15.55 14.38
CA VAL A 63 -27.58 16.06 13.29
C VAL A 63 -27.57 17.59 13.20
N GLY A 64 -27.67 18.13 11.98
CA GLY A 64 -27.93 19.55 11.74
C GLY A 64 -28.40 19.84 10.31
N THR A 65 -29.68 19.60 10.02
CA THR A 65 -30.38 20.01 8.80
C THR A 65 -30.56 21.53 8.74
N ARG A 66 -30.21 22.15 7.60
CA ARG A 66 -30.81 23.42 7.18
C ARG A 66 -31.07 23.45 5.67
N LEU A 67 -32.35 23.33 5.34
CA LEU A 67 -32.97 23.81 4.10
C LEU A 67 -32.85 25.34 4.03
N ARG A 68 -32.65 25.88 2.82
CA ARG A 68 -33.35 27.08 2.33
C ARG A 68 -33.25 27.15 0.81
N SER A 69 -34.43 27.15 0.20
CA SER A 69 -34.68 27.53 -1.19
C SER A 69 -34.50 29.04 -1.34
N PHE A 70 -34.08 29.48 -2.53
CA PHE A 70 -34.52 30.76 -3.10
C PHE A 70 -34.73 30.61 -4.59
N GLU A 71 -35.84 31.20 -5.03
CA GLU A 71 -36.52 31.08 -6.31
C GLU A 71 -35.89 31.91 -7.44
N ASN A 72 -36.25 31.47 -8.66
CA ASN A 72 -36.67 32.24 -9.83
C ASN A 72 -35.86 33.44 -10.32
N GLY A 73 -35.30 33.28 -11.52
CA GLY A 73 -35.04 34.35 -12.47
C GLY A 73 -35.25 33.85 -13.89
N LYS A 74 -36.48 33.97 -14.40
CA LYS A 74 -36.88 33.66 -15.78
C LYS A 74 -36.33 34.69 -16.77
N SER A 75 -35.96 34.18 -17.94
CA SER A 75 -36.13 34.76 -19.29
C SER A 75 -35.40 36.06 -19.64
N GLN A 76 -34.70 36.06 -20.77
CA GLN A 76 -35.12 36.81 -21.97
C GLN A 76 -34.33 36.27 -23.18
N GLN A 77 -35.06 35.67 -24.12
CA GLN A 77 -34.65 35.59 -25.52
C GLN A 77 -34.79 36.98 -26.12
N ASN A 78 -33.89 37.40 -27.00
CA ASN A 78 -34.22 38.39 -28.01
C ASN A 78 -33.63 37.97 -29.35
N ALA A 79 -34.53 37.69 -30.27
CA ALA A 79 -34.28 37.44 -31.66
C ALA A 79 -34.31 38.76 -32.45
N SER A 80 -33.50 38.79 -33.51
CA SER A 80 -33.73 39.47 -34.79
C SER A 80 -33.86 40.99 -34.81
N THR A 81 -32.93 41.65 -35.49
CA THR A 81 -33.32 42.65 -36.50
C THR A 81 -32.31 42.73 -37.63
N SER A 82 -32.81 42.49 -38.83
CA SER A 82 -32.14 42.68 -40.11
C SER A 82 -32.23 44.15 -40.49
N THR A 83 -31.12 44.77 -40.87
CA THR A 83 -31.13 46.06 -41.58
C THR A 83 -30.19 45.99 -42.77
N LYS A 84 -30.77 46.31 -43.93
CA LYS A 84 -30.22 46.22 -45.27
C LYS A 84 -29.64 47.58 -45.68
N LEU A 85 -28.50 47.53 -46.37
CA LEU A 85 -27.98 48.46 -47.40
C LEU A 85 -27.64 49.92 -47.05
N ALA A 86 -26.36 50.26 -47.28
CA ALA A 86 -25.97 51.44 -48.04
C ALA A 86 -24.65 51.15 -48.78
N VAL A 87 -24.66 51.29 -50.11
CA VAL A 87 -23.50 51.20 -51.00
C VAL A 87 -23.00 52.62 -51.26
N SER A 88 -21.68 52.85 -51.15
CA SER A 88 -21.01 54.06 -51.63
C SER A 88 -19.56 53.77 -52.04
N PRO A 89 -18.96 54.62 -52.88
CA PRO A 89 -18.20 54.17 -54.04
C PRO A 89 -16.72 53.91 -53.80
N SER A 90 -16.19 53.08 -54.71
CA SER A 90 -14.79 52.68 -54.91
C SER A 90 -13.79 53.81 -54.73
N ALA A 91 -12.96 53.69 -53.67
CA ALA A 91 -11.73 54.46 -53.51
C ALA A 91 -10.54 53.63 -54.02
N ALA A 92 -9.66 54.30 -54.75
CA ALA A 92 -8.51 53.75 -55.45
C ALA A 92 -7.63 52.82 -54.60
N ALA A 93 -7.20 51.71 -55.21
CA ALA A 93 -6.35 50.69 -54.61
C ALA A 93 -4.97 51.26 -54.20
N ARG A 94 -4.72 51.29 -52.89
CA ARG A 94 -3.38 51.46 -52.31
C ARG A 94 -2.72 50.07 -52.23
N PRO A 95 -1.45 49.89 -52.61
CA PRO A 95 -0.78 48.60 -52.51
C PRO A 95 -0.70 48.19 -51.03
N THR A 96 -1.40 47.10 -50.68
CA THR A 96 -1.31 46.48 -49.36
C THR A 96 0.09 45.86 -49.19
N PRO A 97 0.80 46.12 -48.07
CA PRO A 97 2.04 45.42 -47.78
C PRO A 97 1.75 43.91 -47.71
N LYS A 98 2.56 43.12 -48.43
CA LYS A 98 2.52 41.66 -48.42
C LYS A 98 2.60 41.17 -46.97
N PRO A 99 1.66 40.34 -46.48
CA PRO A 99 1.73 39.79 -45.13
C PRO A 99 3.07 39.06 -44.97
N THR A 100 3.91 39.54 -44.06
CA THR A 100 5.08 38.78 -43.62
C THR A 100 4.54 37.55 -42.91
N ALA A 101 4.91 36.36 -43.38
CA ALA A 101 4.51 35.11 -42.73
C ALA A 101 5.01 35.14 -41.28
N VAL A 102 4.08 35.23 -40.32
CA VAL A 102 4.39 35.01 -38.91
C VAL A 102 4.79 33.54 -38.80
N PRO A 103 5.99 33.21 -38.29
CA PRO A 103 6.36 31.81 -38.10
C PRO A 103 5.29 31.18 -37.20
N THR A 104 4.63 30.15 -37.72
CA THR A 104 3.72 29.34 -36.90
C THR A 104 4.56 28.75 -35.78
N PRO A 105 4.21 28.95 -34.50
CA PRO A 105 4.96 28.37 -33.40
C PRO A 105 4.98 26.85 -33.61
N THR A 106 6.17 26.29 -33.81
CA THR A 106 6.37 24.85 -33.83
C THR A 106 5.87 24.30 -32.50
N PRO A 107 4.92 23.33 -32.49
CA PRO A 107 4.48 22.71 -31.25
C PRO A 107 5.69 22.19 -30.49
N ALA A 108 5.82 22.56 -29.21
CA ALA A 108 6.83 21.96 -28.36
C ALA A 108 6.61 20.43 -28.35
N PRO A 109 7.67 19.61 -28.45
CA PRO A 109 7.51 18.17 -28.41
C PRO A 109 6.84 17.76 -27.10
N THR A 110 5.74 17.00 -27.20
CA THR A 110 5.10 16.40 -26.03
C THR A 110 6.12 15.51 -25.31
N PRO A 111 6.39 15.71 -24.01
CA PRO A 111 7.36 14.90 -23.29
C PRO A 111 6.98 13.41 -23.36
N ASN A 112 7.96 12.55 -23.64
CA ASN A 112 7.74 11.10 -23.57
C ASN A 112 7.66 10.64 -22.10
N LEU A 113 7.10 9.45 -21.86
CA LEU A 113 6.93 8.89 -20.50
C LEU A 113 8.22 8.84 -19.68
N GLN A 114 9.37 8.64 -20.32
CA GLN A 114 10.66 8.61 -19.63
C GLN A 114 11.03 9.99 -19.08
N ALA A 115 10.85 11.05 -19.88
CA ALA A 115 11.07 12.43 -19.46
C ALA A 115 10.12 12.82 -18.31
N LEU A 116 8.83 12.48 -18.45
CA LEU A 116 7.83 12.70 -17.39
C LEU A 116 8.22 12.00 -16.08
N THR A 117 8.62 10.73 -16.16
CA THR A 117 9.05 9.95 -14.99
C THR A 117 10.33 10.51 -14.36
N GLN A 118 11.26 11.01 -15.18
CA GLN A 118 12.49 11.62 -14.67
C GLN A 118 12.22 12.94 -13.96
N ALA A 119 11.37 13.80 -14.51
CA ALA A 119 10.97 15.03 -13.84
C ALA A 119 10.18 14.75 -12.55
N ALA A 120 9.29 13.76 -12.55
CA ALA A 120 8.60 13.33 -11.33
C ALA A 120 9.56 12.87 -10.23
N LYS A 121 10.59 12.09 -10.59
CA LYS A 121 11.67 11.69 -9.65
C LYS A 121 12.41 12.86 -9.04
N LEU A 122 12.67 13.91 -9.82
CA LEU A 122 13.35 15.11 -9.31
C LEU A 122 12.43 15.90 -8.37
N ASN A 123 11.21 16.22 -8.84
CA ASN A 123 10.27 17.08 -8.12
C ASN A 123 9.76 16.45 -6.81
N ALA A 124 9.22 15.22 -6.88
CA ALA A 124 8.77 14.50 -5.70
C ALA A 124 9.96 14.08 -4.82
N GLY A 125 11.08 13.67 -5.43
CA GLY A 125 12.25 13.19 -4.69
C GLY A 125 12.87 14.26 -3.81
N GLN A 126 12.97 15.51 -4.28
CA GLN A 126 13.47 16.61 -3.46
C GLN A 126 12.54 16.90 -2.26
N SER A 127 11.23 16.97 -2.52
CA SER A 127 10.21 17.27 -1.51
C SER A 127 10.14 16.17 -0.43
N VAL A 128 10.14 14.90 -0.85
CA VAL A 128 10.14 13.75 0.08
C VAL A 128 11.42 13.70 0.90
N LYS A 129 12.60 13.94 0.30
CA LYS A 129 13.86 14.02 1.05
C LYS A 129 13.83 15.13 2.11
N ALA A 130 13.23 16.28 1.81
CA ALA A 130 13.10 17.38 2.76
C ALA A 130 12.18 17.04 3.94
N VAL A 131 11.14 16.24 3.72
CA VAL A 131 10.33 15.66 4.81
C VAL A 131 11.19 14.70 5.63
N MET A 132 11.81 13.70 4.99
CA MET A 132 12.57 12.66 5.68
C MET A 132 13.77 13.17 6.48
N ALA A 133 14.40 14.27 6.07
CA ALA A 133 15.47 14.91 6.84
C ALA A 133 15.06 15.31 8.28
N LYS A 134 13.75 15.48 8.52
CA LYS A 134 13.18 15.81 9.84
C LYS A 134 12.76 14.58 10.66
N HIS A 135 12.82 13.39 10.06
CA HIS A 135 12.35 12.13 10.63
C HIS A 135 13.44 11.04 10.56
N PRO A 136 14.61 11.24 11.19
CA PRO A 136 15.66 10.24 11.19
C PRO A 136 15.22 8.96 11.92
N GLY A 137 15.62 7.80 11.40
CA GLY A 137 15.31 6.49 11.98
C GLY A 137 13.89 5.97 11.68
N ILE A 138 13.16 6.63 10.78
CA ILE A 138 11.85 6.16 10.29
C ILE A 138 12.04 5.49 8.93
N ASP A 139 11.53 4.26 8.82
CA ASP A 139 11.49 3.53 7.55
C ASP A 139 10.24 3.91 6.77
N VAL A 140 10.41 4.17 5.48
CA VAL A 140 9.32 4.59 4.60
C VAL A 140 9.36 3.87 3.27
N SER A 141 8.20 3.67 2.66
CA SER A 141 8.04 3.31 1.25
C SER A 141 6.94 4.19 0.67
N VAL A 142 7.26 4.92 -0.40
CA VAL A 142 6.34 5.88 -1.04
C VAL A 142 6.31 5.61 -2.53
N ALA A 143 5.12 5.55 -3.12
CA ALA A 143 4.96 5.45 -4.56
C ALA A 143 3.74 6.23 -5.03
N ALA A 144 3.88 6.89 -6.19
CA ALA A 144 2.81 7.64 -6.84
C ALA A 144 2.79 7.34 -8.34
N LEU A 145 1.60 7.30 -8.95
CA LEU A 145 1.39 7.13 -10.38
C LEU A 145 0.28 8.05 -10.87
N ASN A 146 0.60 8.94 -11.80
CA ASN A 146 -0.40 9.72 -12.53
C ASN A 146 -1.04 8.85 -13.62
N LEU A 147 -2.37 8.67 -13.57
CA LEU A 147 -3.10 7.81 -14.49
C LEU A 147 -3.25 8.41 -15.89
N SER A 148 -3.20 9.73 -16.03
CA SER A 148 -3.36 10.41 -17.32
C SER A 148 -2.08 10.35 -18.14
N THR A 149 -0.92 10.49 -17.49
CA THR A 149 0.38 10.64 -18.16
C THR A 149 1.30 9.44 -18.00
N GLY A 150 1.03 8.56 -17.04
CA GLY A 150 1.89 7.45 -16.65
C GLY A 150 3.12 7.87 -15.82
N ALA A 151 3.33 9.17 -15.58
CA ALA A 151 4.43 9.65 -14.76
C ALA A 151 4.39 9.00 -13.37
N SER A 152 5.54 8.50 -12.92
CA SER A 152 5.61 7.73 -11.67
C SER A 152 6.79 8.13 -10.81
N PHE A 153 6.62 7.92 -9.50
CA PHE A 153 7.60 8.20 -8.47
C PHE A 153 7.65 7.04 -7.47
N ARG A 154 8.85 6.75 -6.96
CA ARG A 154 9.09 5.76 -5.89
C ARG A 154 10.23 6.26 -4.99
N TYR A 155 10.13 6.02 -3.68
CA TYR A 155 11.15 6.38 -2.69
C TYR A 155 11.11 5.44 -1.49
N GLY A 156 12.28 5.18 -0.88
CA GLY A 156 12.41 4.39 0.34
C GLY A 156 12.51 2.88 0.09
N SER A 157 12.12 2.09 1.08
CA SER A 157 12.18 0.63 1.09
C SER A 157 11.38 0.02 -0.06
N THR A 158 11.95 -1.03 -0.66
CA THR A 158 11.34 -1.74 -1.80
C THR A 158 10.62 -3.04 -1.40
N SER A 159 10.64 -3.40 -0.12
CA SER A 159 9.97 -4.57 0.47
C SER A 159 9.97 -4.43 2.00
N GLY A 160 9.33 -5.37 2.71
CA GLY A 160 9.44 -5.49 4.16
C GLY A 160 8.62 -4.49 4.97
N MET A 161 7.73 -3.71 4.33
CA MET A 161 6.84 -2.79 5.03
C MET A 161 5.63 -3.56 5.54
N VAL A 162 5.47 -3.71 6.85
CA VAL A 162 4.31 -4.41 7.43
C VAL A 162 3.02 -3.66 7.07
N GLU A 163 2.01 -4.40 6.62
CA GLU A 163 0.81 -3.83 6.02
C GLU A 163 -0.17 -3.23 7.02
N GLY A 164 -0.38 -3.89 8.15
CA GLY A 164 -1.53 -3.60 9.00
C GLY A 164 -2.84 -3.77 8.21
N SER A 165 -3.79 -2.86 8.38
CA SER A 165 -5.11 -2.98 7.71
C SER A 165 -5.16 -2.60 6.22
N ILE A 166 -4.05 -2.22 5.57
CA ILE A 166 -4.08 -2.00 4.10
C ILE A 166 -4.25 -3.33 3.34
N VAL A 167 -3.79 -4.44 3.90
CA VAL A 167 -3.94 -5.81 3.33
C VAL A 167 -5.38 -6.23 3.12
N LYS A 168 -6.34 -5.59 3.81
CA LYS A 168 -7.77 -5.83 3.59
C LYS A 168 -8.20 -5.45 2.18
N LEU A 169 -7.51 -4.51 1.53
CA LEU A 169 -7.71 -4.26 0.11
C LEU A 169 -7.27 -5.47 -0.71
N ASP A 170 -6.12 -6.07 -0.41
CA ASP A 170 -5.67 -7.30 -1.08
C ASP A 170 -6.64 -8.46 -0.85
N ILE A 171 -7.08 -8.70 0.39
CA ILE A 171 -8.11 -9.71 0.71
C ILE A 171 -9.36 -9.50 -0.17
N LEU A 172 -9.85 -8.26 -0.26
CA LEU A 172 -11.02 -7.93 -1.08
C LEU A 172 -10.76 -8.23 -2.55
N LEU A 173 -9.66 -7.73 -3.12
CA LEU A 173 -9.39 -7.86 -4.55
C LEU A 173 -9.07 -9.30 -4.94
N SER A 174 -8.41 -10.05 -4.07
CA SER A 174 -8.15 -11.47 -4.21
C SER A 174 -9.45 -12.27 -4.32
N GLY A 175 -10.43 -12.01 -3.45
CA GLY A 175 -11.73 -12.66 -3.54
C GLY A 175 -12.58 -12.19 -4.74
N LEU A 176 -12.46 -10.92 -5.15
CA LEU A 176 -13.13 -10.41 -6.34
C LEU A 176 -12.51 -10.91 -7.65
N ALA A 177 -11.27 -11.41 -7.62
CA ALA A 177 -10.58 -11.95 -8.79
C ALA A 177 -10.89 -13.44 -9.06
N ASP A 178 -11.70 -14.05 -8.21
CA ASP A 178 -12.30 -15.37 -8.42
C ASP A 178 -13.32 -15.32 -9.58
N GLU A 179 -13.50 -16.42 -10.31
CA GLU A 179 -14.38 -16.47 -11.49
C GLU A 179 -15.85 -16.23 -11.14
N ASP A 180 -16.28 -16.69 -9.97
CA ASP A 180 -17.66 -16.49 -9.48
C ASP A 180 -17.81 -15.15 -8.73
N GLY A 181 -16.71 -14.44 -8.49
CA GLY A 181 -16.62 -13.27 -7.64
C GLY A 181 -17.06 -13.56 -6.20
N LEU A 182 -17.44 -12.50 -5.45
CA LEU A 182 -17.89 -12.67 -4.07
C LEU A 182 -19.36 -13.09 -3.96
N SER A 183 -19.59 -14.17 -3.20
CA SER A 183 -20.90 -14.60 -2.68
C SER A 183 -21.55 -13.54 -1.77
N SER A 184 -22.84 -13.73 -1.44
CA SER A 184 -23.56 -12.84 -0.52
C SER A 184 -22.92 -12.78 0.87
N TYR A 185 -22.50 -13.93 1.41
CA TYR A 185 -21.79 -14.01 2.70
C TYR A 185 -20.46 -13.26 2.66
N GLN A 186 -19.66 -13.45 1.62
CA GLN A 186 -18.39 -12.74 1.46
C GLN A 186 -18.60 -11.23 1.32
N ARG A 187 -19.62 -10.78 0.56
CA ARG A 187 -19.96 -9.35 0.46
C ARG A 187 -20.39 -8.75 1.79
N SER A 188 -21.17 -9.48 2.60
CA SER A 188 -21.58 -9.02 3.92
C SER A 188 -20.40 -8.82 4.89
N ASN A 189 -19.28 -9.52 4.67
CA ASN A 189 -18.03 -9.30 5.42
C ASN A 189 -17.14 -8.23 4.78
N ALA A 190 -17.13 -8.12 3.45
CA ALA A 190 -16.34 -7.13 2.72
C ALA A 190 -16.69 -5.69 3.11
N VAL A 191 -17.98 -5.40 3.32
CA VAL A 191 -18.47 -4.05 3.70
C VAL A 191 -17.82 -3.57 5.01
N PRO A 192 -18.06 -4.20 6.18
CA PRO A 192 -17.46 -3.74 7.44
C PRO A 192 -15.93 -3.90 7.46
N MET A 193 -15.37 -4.87 6.72
CA MET A 193 -13.92 -5.02 6.58
C MET A 193 -13.27 -3.80 5.92
N ILE A 194 -13.88 -3.23 4.88
CA ILE A 194 -13.30 -2.08 4.17
C ILE A 194 -13.71 -0.77 4.82
N GLU A 195 -15.00 -0.57 5.06
CA GLU A 195 -15.57 0.72 5.50
C GLU A 195 -15.17 1.04 6.94
N ASN A 196 -15.25 0.05 7.84
CA ASN A 196 -14.95 0.20 9.26
C ASN A 196 -13.59 -0.39 9.66
N SER A 197 -12.91 -1.08 8.74
CA SER A 197 -11.68 -1.81 9.04
C SER A 197 -11.89 -2.93 10.08
N ASP A 198 -13.07 -3.55 10.11
CA ASP A 198 -13.42 -4.62 11.06
C ASP A 198 -12.55 -5.88 10.86
N ASN A 199 -11.94 -6.35 11.94
CA ASN A 199 -11.02 -7.51 11.91
C ASN A 199 -11.77 -8.85 11.89
N GLY A 200 -12.93 -8.96 12.53
CA GLY A 200 -13.70 -10.21 12.54
C GLY A 200 -14.33 -10.50 11.18
N ALA A 201 -14.78 -9.45 10.50
CA ALA A 201 -15.21 -9.50 9.11
C ALA A 201 -14.04 -9.83 8.17
N ALA A 202 -12.85 -9.25 8.43
CA ALA A 202 -11.64 -9.60 7.69
C ALA A 202 -11.27 -11.07 7.83
N ASP A 203 -11.25 -11.61 9.06
CA ASP A 203 -10.96 -13.03 9.31
C ASP A 203 -11.99 -13.94 8.63
N SER A 204 -13.26 -13.54 8.66
CA SER A 204 -14.35 -14.28 8.03
C SER A 204 -14.22 -14.30 6.51
N LEU A 205 -13.93 -13.14 5.89
CA LEU A 205 -13.72 -13.05 4.45
C LEU A 205 -12.44 -13.80 4.05
N PHE A 206 -11.31 -13.52 4.67
CA PHE A 206 -10.01 -14.16 4.42
C PHE A 206 -10.12 -15.69 4.46
N ARG A 207 -10.73 -16.27 5.50
CA ARG A 207 -10.95 -17.73 5.56
C ARG A 207 -11.87 -18.23 4.46
N SER A 208 -12.97 -17.52 4.21
CA SER A 208 -13.98 -17.94 3.22
C SER A 208 -13.50 -17.87 1.77
N ILE A 209 -12.52 -17.02 1.45
CA ILE A 209 -11.93 -16.95 0.11
C ILE A 209 -10.82 -17.99 -0.09
N GLY A 210 -10.42 -18.74 0.95
CA GLY A 210 -9.31 -19.71 0.88
C GLY A 210 -7.97 -19.22 1.45
N GLY A 211 -7.96 -18.07 2.13
CA GLY A 211 -6.82 -17.52 2.84
C GLY A 211 -5.60 -17.25 1.96
N ASN A 212 -4.41 -17.56 2.49
CA ASN A 212 -3.13 -17.32 1.80
C ASN A 212 -3.01 -18.03 0.44
N ALA A 213 -3.70 -19.16 0.23
CA ALA A 213 -3.62 -19.87 -1.05
C ALA A 213 -4.20 -19.01 -2.18
N THR A 214 -5.40 -18.46 -1.95
CA THR A 214 -6.10 -17.59 -2.91
C THR A 214 -5.39 -16.26 -3.08
N MET A 215 -4.97 -15.63 -1.98
CA MET A 215 -4.22 -14.38 -2.05
C MET A 215 -2.89 -14.53 -2.80
N ASN A 216 -2.12 -15.60 -2.56
CA ASN A 216 -0.88 -15.85 -3.32
C ASN A 216 -1.14 -16.05 -4.82
N ALA A 217 -2.23 -16.74 -5.19
CA ALA A 217 -2.59 -16.92 -6.58
C ALA A 217 -2.99 -15.58 -7.25
N ALA A 218 -3.76 -14.76 -6.55
CA ALA A 218 -4.15 -13.43 -7.00
C ALA A 218 -2.95 -12.48 -7.08
N ASN A 219 -2.08 -12.45 -6.07
CA ASN A 219 -0.89 -11.59 -6.03
C ASN A 219 0.08 -11.86 -7.17
N LYS A 220 0.22 -13.12 -7.60
CA LYS A 220 0.97 -13.47 -8.83
C LYS A 220 0.34 -12.86 -10.08
N ARG A 221 -0.99 -12.86 -10.20
CA ARG A 221 -1.74 -12.27 -11.33
C ARG A 221 -1.69 -10.74 -11.30
N PHE A 222 -1.72 -10.14 -10.11
CA PHE A 222 -1.59 -8.69 -9.91
C PHE A 222 -0.14 -8.19 -10.11
N GLY A 223 0.84 -9.10 -10.01
CA GLY A 223 2.26 -8.80 -10.14
C GLY A 223 2.92 -8.27 -8.86
N LEU A 224 2.37 -8.61 -7.67
CA LEU A 224 2.90 -8.18 -6.39
C LEU A 224 4.10 -9.06 -5.99
N THR A 225 5.30 -8.69 -6.43
CA THR A 225 6.51 -9.52 -6.25
C THR A 225 7.30 -9.19 -4.99
N SER A 226 6.89 -8.15 -4.25
CA SER A 226 7.50 -7.70 -3.00
C SER A 226 6.47 -7.70 -1.85
N THR A 227 5.40 -8.48 -2.02
CA THR A 227 4.34 -8.68 -1.03
C THR A 227 4.38 -10.11 -0.53
N ASP A 228 4.75 -10.27 0.73
CA ASP A 228 4.97 -11.54 1.40
C ASP A 228 3.89 -11.74 2.46
N LEU A 229 3.00 -12.72 2.23
CA LEU A 229 1.94 -13.06 3.18
C LEU A 229 2.51 -13.73 4.42
N ASP A 230 2.00 -13.37 5.59
CA ASP A 230 2.39 -14.04 6.83
C ASP A 230 2.02 -15.53 6.79
N GLY A 231 3.01 -16.40 6.97
CA GLY A 231 2.87 -17.85 6.84
C GLY A 231 1.94 -18.50 7.86
N SER A 232 1.66 -17.83 8.99
CA SER A 232 0.73 -18.30 10.01
C SER A 232 -0.71 -17.82 9.78
N GLY A 233 -0.96 -17.04 8.72
CA GLY A 233 -2.26 -16.50 8.38
C GLY A 233 -2.64 -15.23 9.14
N GLN A 234 -1.68 -14.61 9.84
CA GLN A 234 -1.86 -13.30 10.48
C GLN A 234 -1.78 -12.21 9.41
N TRP A 235 -2.84 -12.07 8.62
CA TRP A 235 -2.87 -11.23 7.40
C TRP A 235 -2.30 -9.82 7.61
N GLY A 236 -2.52 -9.20 8.78
CA GLY A 236 -2.04 -7.84 9.08
C GLY A 236 -0.53 -7.72 9.28
N LEU A 237 0.17 -8.85 9.50
CA LEU A 237 1.63 -8.94 9.64
C LEU A 237 2.34 -9.25 8.32
N SER A 238 1.58 -9.44 7.23
CA SER A 238 2.15 -9.51 5.88
C SER A 238 2.95 -8.24 5.58
N THR A 239 3.97 -8.36 4.73
CA THR A 239 4.81 -7.22 4.34
C THR A 239 4.69 -6.92 2.86
N THR A 240 4.91 -5.68 2.48
CA THR A 240 4.76 -5.20 1.10
C THR A 240 5.76 -4.09 0.75
N SER A 241 5.56 -3.48 -0.41
CA SER A 241 6.17 -2.21 -0.81
C SER A 241 5.11 -1.25 -1.36
N ALA A 242 5.36 0.06 -1.31
CA ALA A 242 4.46 1.01 -1.93
C ALA A 242 4.33 0.78 -3.46
N ALA A 243 5.37 0.23 -4.10
CA ALA A 243 5.32 -0.11 -5.52
C ALA A 243 4.30 -1.22 -5.84
N ASP A 244 4.23 -2.25 -4.99
CA ASP A 244 3.23 -3.31 -5.09
C ASP A 244 1.83 -2.78 -4.78
N GLN A 245 1.70 -1.92 -3.78
CA GLN A 245 0.41 -1.30 -3.46
C GLN A 245 -0.10 -0.42 -4.61
N ILE A 246 0.78 0.20 -5.42
CA ILE A 246 0.38 0.84 -6.68
C ILE A 246 -0.14 -0.20 -7.70
N LEU A 247 0.47 -1.38 -7.83
CA LEU A 247 -0.02 -2.44 -8.71
C LEU A 247 -1.39 -2.98 -8.26
N LEU A 248 -1.62 -3.10 -6.95
CA LEU A 248 -2.91 -3.45 -6.37
C LEU A 248 -3.96 -2.38 -6.71
N LEU A 249 -3.65 -1.10 -6.49
CA LEU A 249 -4.54 0.02 -6.86
C LEU A 249 -4.81 0.09 -8.38
N LYS A 250 -3.86 -0.33 -9.23
CA LYS A 250 -4.09 -0.42 -10.69
C LYS A 250 -5.15 -1.45 -11.06
N GLN A 251 -5.44 -2.45 -10.22
CA GLN A 251 -6.57 -3.36 -10.46
C GLN A 251 -7.92 -2.62 -10.38
N LEU A 252 -8.00 -1.51 -9.66
CA LEU A 252 -9.23 -0.70 -9.55
C LEU A 252 -9.46 0.22 -10.77
N THR A 253 -8.43 0.54 -11.55
CA THR A 253 -8.51 1.56 -12.61
C THR A 253 -8.07 1.09 -13.99
N GLY A 254 -7.24 0.04 -14.06
CA GLY A 254 -6.55 -0.35 -15.28
C GLY A 254 -7.44 -1.10 -16.27
N ALA A 255 -7.22 -0.87 -17.56
CA ALA A 255 -7.79 -1.71 -18.64
C ALA A 255 -7.24 -3.14 -18.59
N SER A 256 -5.98 -3.31 -18.18
CA SER A 256 -5.31 -4.61 -18.00
C SER A 256 -5.59 -5.27 -16.65
N SER A 257 -6.52 -4.74 -15.86
CA SER A 257 -6.92 -5.34 -14.59
C SER A 257 -7.57 -6.69 -14.82
N VAL A 258 -7.33 -7.64 -13.93
CA VAL A 258 -8.02 -8.94 -13.94
C VAL A 258 -9.46 -8.86 -13.42
N LEU A 259 -9.79 -7.80 -12.67
CA LEU A 259 -11.15 -7.52 -12.22
C LEU A 259 -12.03 -6.99 -13.37
N SER A 260 -13.30 -7.40 -13.38
CA SER A 260 -14.35 -6.84 -14.21
C SER A 260 -14.71 -5.40 -13.80
N ALA A 261 -15.43 -4.68 -14.65
CA ALA A 261 -15.94 -3.34 -14.33
C ALA A 261 -16.85 -3.34 -13.09
N LYS A 262 -17.64 -4.41 -12.89
CA LYS A 262 -18.54 -4.56 -11.75
C LYS A 262 -17.75 -4.71 -10.44
N GLU A 263 -16.71 -5.54 -10.43
CA GLU A 263 -15.85 -5.71 -9.25
C GLU A 263 -15.08 -4.44 -8.91
N LYS A 264 -14.53 -3.75 -9.91
CA LYS A 264 -13.88 -2.44 -9.71
C LYS A 264 -14.83 -1.44 -9.07
N SER A 265 -16.04 -1.30 -9.62
CA SER A 265 -17.04 -0.38 -9.08
C SER A 265 -17.45 -0.73 -7.66
N TYR A 266 -17.57 -2.03 -7.35
CA TYR A 266 -17.89 -2.49 -6.01
C TYR A 266 -16.77 -2.13 -5.01
N ALA A 267 -15.51 -2.46 -5.33
CA ALA A 267 -14.38 -2.15 -4.45
C ALA A 267 -14.18 -0.64 -4.26
N LEU A 268 -14.30 0.14 -5.34
CA LEU A 268 -14.22 1.61 -5.28
C LEU A 268 -15.36 2.21 -4.43
N GLY A 269 -16.56 1.64 -4.49
CA GLY A 269 -17.69 2.03 -3.63
C GLY A 269 -17.34 1.87 -2.15
N LEU A 270 -16.91 0.67 -1.74
CA LEU A 270 -16.51 0.41 -0.36
C LEU A 270 -15.38 1.33 0.11
N MET A 271 -14.35 1.54 -0.72
CA MET A 271 -13.25 2.45 -0.37
C MET A 271 -13.67 3.93 -0.35
N SER A 272 -14.76 4.29 -1.03
CA SER A 272 -15.34 5.64 -0.97
C SER A 272 -16.15 5.86 0.30
N ASP A 273 -16.69 4.79 0.88
CA ASP A 273 -17.54 4.79 2.08
C ASP A 273 -16.77 4.53 3.38
N VAL A 274 -15.43 4.47 3.33
CA VAL A 274 -14.57 4.42 4.53
C VAL A 274 -14.97 5.49 5.54
N GLU A 275 -15.14 5.06 6.79
CA GLU A 275 -15.62 5.87 7.91
C GLU A 275 -14.83 7.15 8.09
N LYS A 276 -15.53 8.23 8.47
CA LYS A 276 -15.00 9.60 8.48
C LYS A 276 -13.72 9.75 9.29
N ASP A 277 -13.63 9.09 10.43
CA ASP A 277 -12.47 9.11 11.32
C ASP A 277 -11.26 8.32 10.78
N GLN A 278 -11.46 7.49 9.75
CA GLN A 278 -10.42 6.77 9.03
C GLN A 278 -10.07 7.39 7.67
N ARG A 279 -10.63 8.57 7.34
CA ARG A 279 -10.35 9.29 6.07
C ARG A 279 -9.15 10.25 6.14
N TRP A 280 -8.10 9.86 6.88
CA TRP A 280 -6.81 10.55 6.93
C TRP A 280 -5.81 9.93 5.93
N GLY A 281 -4.62 10.53 5.79
CA GLY A 281 -3.52 9.96 5.01
C GLY A 281 -3.44 10.48 3.58
N VAL A 282 -3.48 9.60 2.56
CA VAL A 282 -3.26 10.03 1.16
C VAL A 282 -4.25 11.08 0.68
N GLY A 283 -5.48 11.08 1.22
CA GLY A 283 -6.51 12.09 0.93
C GLY A 283 -6.10 13.51 1.29
N ALA A 284 -5.12 13.70 2.18
CA ALA A 284 -4.60 15.01 2.56
C ALA A 284 -3.88 15.75 1.42
N ALA A 285 -3.50 15.03 0.34
CA ALA A 285 -2.94 15.61 -0.87
C ALA A 285 -3.97 15.87 -1.98
N ALA A 286 -5.24 15.50 -1.76
CA ALA A 286 -6.29 15.66 -2.76
C ALA A 286 -6.74 17.12 -2.91
N ASP A 287 -7.19 17.48 -4.10
CA ASP A 287 -7.80 18.77 -4.40
C ASP A 287 -8.98 19.05 -3.45
N LYS A 288 -9.08 20.29 -3.00
CA LYS A 288 -10.15 20.72 -2.11
C LYS A 288 -11.52 20.44 -2.76
N GLY A 289 -12.37 19.70 -2.05
CA GLY A 289 -13.71 19.35 -2.51
C GLY A 289 -13.78 18.19 -3.51
N SER A 290 -12.63 17.61 -3.90
CA SER A 290 -12.61 16.38 -4.69
C SER A 290 -12.91 15.15 -3.81
N SER A 291 -13.58 14.16 -4.39
CA SER A 291 -13.72 12.84 -3.76
C SER A 291 -12.42 12.04 -3.90
N PHE A 292 -12.12 11.23 -2.90
CA PHE A 292 -11.04 10.24 -2.96
C PHE A 292 -11.51 8.91 -2.36
N VAL A 293 -10.74 7.86 -2.63
CA VAL A 293 -10.92 6.55 -1.99
C VAL A 293 -9.63 6.19 -1.27
N ASN A 294 -9.72 5.58 -0.10
CA ASN A 294 -8.54 5.15 0.64
C ASN A 294 -8.75 3.83 1.38
N LYS A 295 -7.66 3.18 1.74
CA LYS A 295 -7.61 2.20 2.83
C LYS A 295 -6.35 2.48 3.66
N ASN A 296 -6.56 2.56 4.97
CA ASN A 296 -5.49 2.81 5.93
C ASN A 296 -5.15 1.55 6.74
N GLY A 297 -3.93 1.51 7.27
CA GLY A 297 -3.44 0.43 8.13
C GLY A 297 -2.48 0.94 9.19
N TRP A 298 -2.66 0.50 10.42
CA TRP A 298 -1.81 0.86 11.55
C TRP A 298 -1.77 -0.30 12.54
N LEU A 299 -0.62 -0.49 13.17
CA LEU A 299 -0.42 -1.44 14.25
C LEU A 299 0.64 -0.87 15.20
N ASN A 300 0.46 -1.13 16.49
CA ASN A 300 1.54 -1.08 17.45
C ASN A 300 2.24 -2.44 17.41
N VAL A 301 3.55 -2.45 17.12
CA VAL A 301 4.29 -3.70 16.94
C VAL A 301 5.16 -3.92 18.17
N ASP A 302 4.77 -4.85 19.04
CA ASP A 302 5.48 -5.14 20.30
C ASP A 302 6.96 -5.49 20.08
N ASN A 303 7.25 -6.28 19.04
CA ASN A 303 8.62 -6.65 18.67
C ASN A 303 9.42 -5.53 17.97
N ASP A 304 8.79 -4.38 17.72
CA ASP A 304 9.43 -3.12 17.29
C ASP A 304 9.50 -2.12 18.45
N GLY A 305 9.66 -2.62 19.68
CA GLY A 305 9.73 -1.78 20.89
C GLY A 305 8.46 -0.99 21.17
N GLY A 306 7.30 -1.44 20.67
CA GLY A 306 6.03 -0.71 20.77
C GLY A 306 5.96 0.52 19.88
N LEU A 307 6.76 0.58 18.81
CA LEU A 307 6.62 1.59 17.77
C LEU A 307 5.47 1.26 16.80
N TRP A 308 5.09 2.24 16.01
CA TRP A 308 3.92 2.20 15.15
C TRP A 308 4.31 2.12 13.68
N LEU A 309 3.67 1.21 12.97
CA LEU A 309 3.48 1.36 11.53
C LEU A 309 2.23 2.21 11.26
N THR A 310 2.27 3.02 10.21
CA THR A 310 1.10 3.80 9.77
C THR A 310 1.15 3.97 8.26
N ASN A 311 0.12 3.47 7.60
CA ASN A 311 0.07 3.26 6.16
C ASN A 311 -1.23 3.81 5.59
N SER A 312 -1.17 4.31 4.36
CA SER A 312 -2.34 4.79 3.63
C SER A 312 -2.16 4.55 2.13
N ASN A 313 -3.16 3.92 1.52
CA ASN A 313 -3.25 3.69 0.07
C ASN A 313 -4.51 4.34 -0.46
N GLY A 314 -4.50 4.84 -1.70
CA GLY A 314 -5.72 5.37 -2.29
C GLY A 314 -5.57 5.97 -3.68
N ILE A 315 -6.69 6.49 -4.16
CA ILE A 315 -6.82 7.20 -5.44
C ILE A 315 -7.34 8.59 -5.14
N ILE A 316 -6.56 9.59 -5.50
CA ILE A 316 -6.84 11.00 -5.25
C ILE A 316 -6.86 11.79 -6.56
N THR A 317 -7.43 12.98 -6.52
CA THR A 317 -7.32 13.95 -7.60
C THR A 317 -6.37 15.05 -7.15
N VAL A 318 -5.36 15.37 -7.97
CA VAL A 318 -4.37 16.43 -7.73
C VAL A 318 -4.28 17.27 -8.99
N ASP A 319 -4.57 18.57 -8.88
CA ASP A 319 -4.71 19.51 -9.99
C ASP A 319 -5.57 18.95 -11.14
N GLY A 320 -6.71 18.35 -10.78
CA GLY A 320 -7.66 17.75 -11.72
C GLY A 320 -7.25 16.39 -12.32
N GLN A 321 -6.07 15.86 -11.97
CA GLN A 321 -5.58 14.59 -12.50
C GLN A 321 -5.63 13.46 -11.45
N LYS A 322 -6.01 12.26 -11.88
CA LYS A 322 -6.08 11.10 -10.96
C LYS A 322 -4.70 10.53 -10.69
N VAL A 323 -4.39 10.37 -9.40
CA VAL A 323 -3.13 9.80 -8.92
C VAL A 323 -3.43 8.59 -8.03
N LEU A 324 -2.77 7.46 -8.32
CA LEU A 324 -2.64 6.36 -7.37
C LEU A 324 -1.51 6.71 -6.41
N LEU A 325 -1.74 6.60 -5.11
CA LEU A 325 -0.77 6.95 -4.08
C LEU A 325 -0.73 5.89 -2.99
N SER A 326 0.47 5.47 -2.62
CA SER A 326 0.74 4.62 -1.45
C SER A 326 1.87 5.22 -0.63
N VAL A 327 1.64 5.32 0.68
CA VAL A 327 2.58 5.84 1.66
C VAL A 327 2.59 4.91 2.86
N LEU A 328 3.73 4.25 3.08
CA LEU A 328 3.95 3.28 4.15
C LEU A 328 5.04 3.80 5.08
N THR A 329 4.83 3.70 6.40
CA THR A 329 5.81 4.15 7.40
C THR A 329 5.90 3.15 8.55
N GLN A 330 7.10 2.96 9.12
CA GLN A 330 7.36 2.10 10.27
C GLN A 330 8.28 2.82 11.27
N HIS A 331 8.38 2.30 12.51
CA HIS A 331 9.18 2.89 13.59
C HIS A 331 8.66 4.25 14.11
N ASN A 332 7.39 4.59 13.88
CA ASN A 332 6.82 5.83 14.37
C ASN A 332 6.64 5.79 15.89
N ARG A 333 6.98 6.89 16.58
CA ARG A 333 6.86 6.98 18.05
C ARG A 333 5.42 6.90 18.57
N SER A 334 4.44 7.22 17.73
CA SER A 334 3.02 7.12 18.06
C SER A 334 2.21 7.02 16.77
N PHE A 335 0.95 6.56 16.89
CA PHE A 335 0.00 6.58 15.79
C PHE A 335 -0.16 7.98 15.17
N GLY A 336 -0.38 9.01 15.99
CA GLY A 336 -0.58 10.38 15.51
C GLY A 336 0.64 10.96 14.79
N ALA A 337 1.85 10.62 15.24
CA ALA A 337 3.08 10.97 14.53
C ALA A 337 3.16 10.28 13.15
N GLY A 338 2.77 9.00 13.09
CA GLY A 338 2.69 8.25 11.83
C GLY A 338 1.67 8.85 10.86
N VAL A 339 0.46 9.19 11.32
CA VAL A 339 -0.57 9.85 10.49
C VAL A 339 -0.04 11.16 9.92
N SER A 340 0.56 12.00 10.78
CA SER A 340 1.13 13.30 10.35
C SER A 340 2.22 13.13 9.29
N LEU A 341 3.09 12.12 9.45
CA LEU A 341 4.14 11.83 8.48
C LEU A 341 3.59 11.30 7.16
N VAL A 342 2.60 10.40 7.21
CA VAL A 342 1.92 9.88 6.01
C VAL A 342 1.33 11.03 5.20
N GLU A 343 0.65 11.97 5.84
CA GLU A 343 0.07 13.14 5.17
C GLU A 343 1.13 14.10 4.61
N ALA A 344 2.23 14.31 5.34
CA ALA A 344 3.34 15.12 4.85
C ALA A 344 3.99 14.51 3.60
N LEU A 345 4.21 13.19 3.60
CA LEU A 345 4.75 12.45 2.46
C LEU A 345 3.78 12.41 1.28
N ALA A 346 2.47 12.28 1.52
CA ALA A 346 1.44 12.37 0.49
C ALA A 346 1.50 13.74 -0.21
N LYS A 347 1.49 14.83 0.55
CA LYS A 347 1.57 16.22 0.04
C LYS A 347 2.89 16.50 -0.67
N ALA A 348 3.99 15.87 -0.24
CA ALA A 348 5.30 16.04 -0.88
C ALA A 348 5.48 15.25 -2.18
N SER A 349 4.80 14.10 -2.32
CA SER A 349 5.02 13.19 -3.45
C SER A 349 4.00 13.35 -4.58
N ALA A 350 2.72 13.54 -4.27
CA ALA A 350 1.66 13.53 -5.28
C ALA A 350 1.77 14.68 -6.32
N PRO A 351 2.07 15.94 -5.95
CA PRO A 351 2.25 17.01 -6.93
C PRO A 351 3.42 16.77 -7.90
N GLY A 352 4.43 16.02 -7.47
CA GLY A 352 5.60 15.74 -8.30
C GLY A 352 5.29 14.89 -9.52
N VAL A 353 4.26 14.03 -9.48
CA VAL A 353 3.81 13.26 -10.66
C VAL A 353 2.81 14.03 -11.54
N ILE A 354 2.37 15.22 -11.12
CA ILE A 354 1.52 16.13 -11.90
C ILE A 354 2.37 17.10 -12.71
N ALA A 355 3.33 17.79 -12.07
CA ALA A 355 4.28 18.71 -12.71
C ALA A 355 5.21 18.05 -13.74
N ALA A 356 4.98 16.75 -13.97
CA ALA A 356 5.53 15.89 -14.99
C ALA A 356 5.46 16.47 -16.41
N GLY A 357 4.29 16.98 -16.80
CA GLY A 357 3.93 17.32 -18.18
C GLY A 357 2.98 18.49 -18.27
#